data_AF-A0A353F017-F1
#
_entry.id   AF-A0A353F017-F1
#
_cell.length_a   1.000
_cell.length_b   1.000
_cell.length_c   1.000
_cell.angle_alpha   90.00
_cell.angle_beta   90.00
_cell.angle_gamma   90.00
#
_symmetry.space_group_name_H-M   'P 1'
#
loop_
_entity.id
_entity.type
_entity.pdbx_description
1 polymer ?
#
loop_
_entity_poly.entity_id
_entity_poly.type
_entity_poly.pdbx_seq_one_letter_code
_entity_poly.pdbx_strand_id
1 'polypeptide(L)'
;MEGTKMTKATESNGANGTAGKINWKKLLPAVLWVGLVIFAVGAILLLAVAVPRATASYQRVLSVICAVLMLLLALLIGAYQWLSRDTYPNFFLYDRKKKKNIPVEKLKFSVVSERMTFLFTRISESPEQLWKGDVLLHGNEVFGYQSVYKPLVAYKMLYDLGEQGPDSGYWNYLKTAPQENLNAIYEALENAGEKKMVEAFRLILERTDDDYARVKEFLRKNLPYLRSRMVNYVVKHIEYFY
;
A
#
# COMPACT_ATOMS: atom_id res chain seq x y z
N MET A 1 14.62 -57.36 40.98
CA MET A 1 15.20 -56.12 41.55
C MET A 1 15.23 -55.10 40.45
N GLU A 2 14.61 -53.94 40.71
CA GLU A 2 14.78 -52.63 40.05
C GLU A 2 14.56 -52.58 38.53
N GLY A 3 13.76 -51.69 37.98
CA GLY A 3 13.25 -50.42 38.49
C GLY A 3 12.98 -49.55 37.28
N THR A 4 11.71 -49.40 36.96
CA THR A 4 11.11 -48.61 35.88
C THR A 4 11.56 -47.15 35.88
N LYS A 5 11.85 -46.56 34.70
CA LYS A 5 11.60 -45.16 34.32
C LYS A 5 11.65 -45.07 32.78
N MET A 6 10.53 -45.10 32.07
CA MET A 6 9.67 -43.96 31.69
C MET A 6 10.44 -42.77 31.12
N THR A 7 10.43 -42.62 29.79
CA THR A 7 10.10 -41.33 29.16
C THR A 7 9.18 -41.56 27.96
N LYS A 8 7.94 -41.18 28.24
CA LYS A 8 6.74 -41.13 27.42
C LYS A 8 6.97 -40.20 26.22
N ALA A 9 6.79 -40.71 25.01
CA ALA A 9 6.42 -39.88 23.87
C ALA A 9 4.96 -39.46 24.10
N THR A 10 4.72 -38.16 24.28
CA THR A 10 3.37 -37.59 24.17
C THR A 10 3.49 -36.21 23.57
N GLU A 11 2.65 -36.02 22.57
CA GLU A 11 2.35 -34.83 21.78
C GLU A 11 2.41 -33.52 22.58
N SER A 12 2.90 -32.47 21.91
CA SER A 12 2.47 -31.12 22.19
C SER A 12 2.28 -30.39 20.87
N ASN A 13 1.01 -30.20 20.54
CA ASN A 13 0.50 -29.22 19.59
C ASN A 13 1.29 -27.91 19.69
N GLY A 14 2.08 -27.61 18.67
CA GLY A 14 2.65 -26.30 18.44
C GLY A 14 1.63 -25.40 17.76
N ALA A 15 0.54 -25.08 18.45
CA ALA A 15 -0.26 -23.90 18.16
C ALA A 15 0.59 -22.66 18.45
N ASN A 16 1.51 -22.33 17.54
CA ASN A 16 2.16 -21.04 17.56
C ASN A 16 1.18 -20.04 16.97
N GLY A 17 0.40 -19.48 17.89
CA GLY A 17 -0.47 -18.35 17.65
C GLY A 17 0.23 -17.31 16.82
N THR A 18 -0.49 -16.82 15.81
CA THR A 18 -0.29 -15.51 15.23
C THR A 18 -0.29 -14.48 16.36
N ALA A 19 0.86 -14.25 16.98
CA ALA A 19 1.15 -13.03 17.71
C ALA A 19 1.02 -11.93 16.66
N GLY A 20 -0.17 -11.33 16.61
CA GLY A 20 -0.50 -10.26 15.70
C GLY A 20 0.59 -9.21 15.84
N LYS A 21 1.43 -9.05 14.82
CA LYS A 21 2.33 -7.91 14.71
C LYS A 21 1.42 -6.69 14.74
N ILE A 22 1.35 -6.04 15.90
CA ILE A 22 0.61 -4.81 16.10
C ILE A 22 1.17 -3.85 15.06
N ASN A 23 0.35 -3.51 14.07
CA ASN A 23 0.72 -2.57 13.01
C ASN A 23 0.80 -1.18 13.65
N TRP A 24 1.92 -0.88 14.30
CA TRP A 24 2.18 0.37 15.01
C TRP A 24 1.92 1.60 14.12
N LYS A 25 2.13 1.48 12.81
CA LYS A 25 1.78 2.53 11.83
C LYS A 25 0.28 2.85 11.76
N LYS A 26 -0.60 1.87 12.04
CA LYS A 26 -2.06 2.04 12.10
C LYS A 26 -2.54 2.33 13.52
N LEU A 27 -1.88 1.76 14.53
CA LEU A 27 -2.28 1.90 15.93
C LEU A 27 -1.89 3.25 16.52
N LEU A 28 -0.72 3.78 16.18
CA LEU A 28 -0.22 5.07 16.68
C LEU A 28 -1.19 6.23 16.39
N PRO A 29 -1.71 6.44 15.16
CA PRO A 29 -2.67 7.51 14.93
C PRO A 29 -3.98 7.28 15.70
N ALA A 30 -4.47 6.05 15.82
CA ALA A 30 -5.69 5.74 16.59
C ALA A 30 -5.51 6.04 18.09
N VAL A 31 -4.37 5.65 18.68
CA VAL A 31 -4.02 5.94 20.08
C VAL A 31 -3.88 7.45 20.31
N LEU A 32 -3.28 8.18 19.36
CA LEU A 32 -3.15 9.64 19.46
C LEU A 32 -4.52 10.34 19.37
N TRP A 33 -5.46 9.85 18.55
CA TRP A 33 -6.83 10.36 18.50
C TRP A 33 -7.58 10.12 19.82
N VAL A 34 -7.52 8.90 20.36
CA VAL A 34 -8.13 8.55 21.64
C VAL A 34 -7.51 9.38 22.78
N GLY A 35 -6.19 9.52 22.79
CA GLY A 35 -5.47 10.37 23.75
C GLY A 35 -5.92 11.83 23.69
N LEU A 36 -6.01 12.41 22.48
CA LEU A 36 -6.45 13.79 22.30
C LEU A 36 -7.86 14.04 22.87
N VAL A 37 -8.80 13.12 22.62
CA VAL A 37 -10.16 13.21 23.16
C VAL A 37 -10.16 13.11 24.69
N ILE A 38 -9.41 12.16 25.26
CA ILE A 38 -9.33 11.97 26.71
C ILE A 38 -8.73 13.20 27.40
N PHE A 39 -7.64 13.76 26.88
CA PHE A 39 -7.00 14.94 27.46
C PHE A 39 -7.88 16.20 27.34
N ALA A 40 -8.56 16.38 26.20
CA ALA A 40 -9.47 17.52 26.01
C ALA A 40 -10.70 17.42 26.94
N VAL A 41 -11.35 16.26 27.01
CA VAL A 41 -12.51 16.03 27.89
C VAL A 41 -12.10 16.08 29.36
N GLY A 42 -10.94 15.51 29.72
CA GLY A 42 -10.39 15.57 31.06
C GLY A 42 -10.11 17.00 31.54
N ALA A 43 -9.55 17.84 30.68
CA ALA A 43 -9.35 19.26 30.99
C ALA A 43 -10.67 20.01 31.21
N ILE A 44 -11.68 19.75 30.36
CA ILE A 44 -13.01 20.36 30.49
C ILE A 44 -13.67 19.91 31.79
N LEU A 45 -13.61 18.63 32.15
CA LEU A 45 -14.18 18.11 33.40
C LEU A 45 -13.48 18.68 34.64
N LEU A 46 -12.16 18.83 34.61
CA LEU A 46 -11.44 19.48 35.71
C LEU A 46 -11.89 20.93 35.88
N LEU A 47 -11.99 21.71 34.80
CA LEU A 47 -12.40 23.11 34.85
C LEU A 47 -13.88 23.29 35.22
N ALA A 48 -14.77 22.45 34.70
CA ALA A 48 -16.21 22.57 34.88
C ALA A 48 -16.74 21.95 36.19
N VAL A 49 -16.05 20.93 36.73
CA VAL A 49 -16.54 20.16 37.88
C VAL A 49 -15.60 20.19 39.06
N ALA A 50 -14.30 19.98 38.86
CA ALA A 50 -13.35 19.89 39.96
C ALA A 50 -13.01 21.27 40.54
N VAL A 51 -12.81 22.29 39.70
CA VAL A 51 -12.53 23.67 40.15
C VAL A 51 -13.68 24.27 40.98
N PRO A 52 -14.96 24.15 40.58
CA PRO A 52 -16.07 24.70 41.37
C PRO A 52 -16.34 23.91 42.67
N ARG A 53 -16.07 22.60 42.69
CA ARG A 53 -16.32 21.74 43.87
C ARG A 53 -15.16 21.66 44.85
N ALA A 54 -13.98 22.16 44.50
CA ALA A 54 -12.83 22.17 45.39
C ALA A 54 -13.09 23.09 46.59
N THR A 55 -12.98 22.51 47.79
CA THR A 55 -13.23 23.16 49.08
C THR A 55 -12.02 23.97 49.57
N ALA A 56 -10.80 23.57 49.19
CA ALA A 56 -9.57 24.25 49.54
C ALA A 56 -8.95 25.00 48.35
N SER A 57 -8.40 26.19 48.60
CA SER A 57 -7.79 27.05 47.57
C SER A 57 -6.65 26.37 46.82
N TYR A 58 -5.83 25.55 47.50
CA TYR A 58 -4.72 24.83 46.85
C TYR A 58 -5.23 23.78 45.85
N GLN A 59 -6.37 23.14 46.11
CA GLN A 59 -6.98 22.16 45.20
C GLN A 59 -7.53 22.83 43.94
N ARG A 60 -8.07 24.05 44.06
CA ARG A 60 -8.48 24.86 42.90
C ARG A 60 -7.28 25.22 42.03
N VAL A 61 -6.19 25.71 42.63
CA VAL A 61 -4.99 26.08 41.88
C VAL A 61 -4.36 24.86 41.20
N LEU A 62 -4.24 23.73 41.90
CA LEU A 62 -3.67 22.50 41.35
C LEU A 62 -4.50 21.94 40.19
N SER A 63 -5.85 21.96 40.30
CA SER A 63 -6.74 21.48 39.23
C SER A 63 -6.70 22.37 37.99
N VAL A 64 -6.57 23.69 38.15
CA VAL A 64 -6.35 24.62 37.03
C VAL A 64 -5.02 24.34 36.34
N ILE A 65 -3.92 24.19 37.07
CA ILE A 65 -2.60 23.86 36.50
C ILE A 65 -2.66 22.53 35.73
N CYS A 66 -3.30 21.51 36.30
CA CYS A 66 -3.47 20.21 35.66
C CYS A 66 -4.31 20.30 34.38
N ALA A 67 -5.40 21.08 34.38
CA ALA A 67 -6.20 21.31 33.18
C ALA A 67 -5.41 22.03 32.07
N VAL A 68 -4.60 23.03 32.42
CA VAL A 68 -3.73 23.75 31.47
C VAL A 68 -2.69 22.82 30.86
N LEU A 69 -2.05 21.97 31.66
CA LEU A 69 -1.10 20.95 31.18
C LEU A 69 -1.77 19.95 30.23
N MET A 70 -2.99 19.50 30.54
CA MET A 70 -3.75 18.61 29.66
C MET A 70 -4.16 19.28 28.34
N LEU A 71 -4.54 20.57 28.37
CA LEU A 71 -4.81 21.32 27.15
C LEU A 71 -3.56 21.51 26.30
N LEU A 72 -2.40 21.79 26.90
CA LEU A 72 -1.12 21.88 26.19
C LEU A 72 -0.75 20.56 25.53
N LEU A 73 -0.93 19.43 26.23
CA LEU A 73 -0.73 18.09 25.67
C LEU A 73 -1.67 17.81 24.50
N ALA A 74 -2.96 18.12 24.63
CA ALA A 74 -3.94 17.97 23.56
C ALA A 74 -3.58 18.82 22.33
N LEU A 75 -3.11 20.06 22.56
CA LEU A 75 -2.67 20.96 21.50
C LEU A 75 -1.40 20.46 20.81
N LEU A 76 -0.43 19.92 21.56
CA LEU A 76 0.78 19.30 20.98
C LEU A 76 0.45 18.05 20.15
N ILE A 77 -0.45 17.20 20.65
CA ILE A 77 -0.91 16.00 19.91
C ILE A 77 -1.65 16.44 18.63
N GLY A 78 -2.52 17.44 18.73
CA GLY A 78 -3.25 17.99 17.58
C GLY A 78 -2.30 18.60 16.54
N ALA A 79 -1.30 19.37 16.97
CA ALA A 79 -0.27 19.94 16.10
C ALA A 79 0.59 18.86 15.45
N TYR A 80 0.99 17.82 16.19
CA TYR A 80 1.71 16.69 15.64
C TYR A 80 0.88 15.95 14.59
N GLN A 81 -0.41 15.71 14.84
CA GLN A 81 -1.30 15.08 13.86
C GLN A 81 -1.51 15.94 12.61
N TRP A 82 -1.68 17.25 12.80
CA TRP A 82 -1.79 18.20 11.70
C TRP A 82 -0.53 18.20 10.84
N LEU A 83 0.64 18.28 11.48
CA LEU A 83 1.92 18.29 10.78
C LEU A 83 2.14 16.95 10.08
N SER A 84 2.04 15.83 10.79
CA SER A 84 2.26 14.48 10.25
C SER A 84 1.33 14.10 9.09
N ARG A 85 0.10 14.64 9.04
CA ARG A 85 -0.82 14.45 7.91
C ARG A 85 -0.31 15.08 6.60
N ASP A 86 0.52 16.13 6.71
CA ASP A 86 1.16 16.84 5.60
C ASP A 86 2.67 16.49 5.45
N THR A 87 3.30 15.79 6.40
CA THR A 87 4.76 15.57 6.39
C THR A 87 5.24 14.48 5.42
N TYR A 88 4.44 13.46 5.12
CA TYR A 88 4.89 12.36 4.26
C TYR A 88 4.27 12.46 2.85
N PRO A 89 5.06 12.79 1.82
CA PRO A 89 4.57 12.90 0.46
C PRO A 89 4.24 11.51 -0.08
N ASN A 90 2.96 11.26 -0.33
CA ASN A 90 2.56 10.00 -0.96
C ASN A 90 2.90 10.04 -2.45
N PHE A 91 3.50 8.97 -2.98
CA PHE A 91 3.97 8.92 -4.37
C PHE A 91 2.87 9.27 -5.39
N PHE A 92 1.64 8.79 -5.17
CA PHE A 92 0.51 9.03 -6.08
C PHE A 92 -0.30 10.28 -5.76
N LEU A 93 -0.40 10.66 -4.48
CA LEU A 93 -1.24 11.79 -4.08
C LEU A 93 -0.52 13.13 -4.01
N TYR A 94 0.81 13.14 -3.92
CA TYR A 94 1.54 14.39 -3.66
C TYR A 94 1.46 15.35 -4.85
N ASP A 95 0.79 16.49 -4.64
CA ASP A 95 0.76 17.62 -5.56
C ASP A 95 1.97 18.52 -5.28
N ARG A 96 2.94 18.50 -6.20
CA ARG A 96 4.17 19.31 -6.09
C ARG A 96 3.90 20.82 -6.16
N LYS A 97 2.83 21.27 -6.82
CA LYS A 97 2.49 22.69 -6.94
C LYS A 97 1.91 23.21 -5.62
N LYS A 98 1.04 22.41 -4.99
CA LYS A 98 0.40 22.75 -3.71
C LYS A 98 1.18 22.31 -2.47
N LYS A 99 2.25 21.53 -2.66
CA LYS A 99 3.06 20.89 -1.61
C LYS A 99 2.20 20.09 -0.62
N LYS A 100 1.11 19.50 -1.09
CA LYS A 100 0.13 18.75 -0.28
C LYS A 100 -0.37 17.51 -1.01
N ASN A 101 -0.75 16.49 -0.27
CA ASN A 101 -1.39 15.30 -0.83
C ASN A 101 -2.83 15.63 -1.27
N ILE A 102 -3.23 15.24 -2.48
CA ILE A 102 -4.62 15.31 -2.93
C ILE A 102 -5.45 14.24 -2.20
N PRO A 103 -6.76 14.49 -1.98
CA PRO A 103 -7.64 13.47 -1.42
C PRO A 103 -7.75 12.25 -2.36
N VAL A 104 -7.86 11.06 -1.78
CA VAL A 104 -7.80 9.76 -2.49
C VAL A 104 -8.93 9.64 -3.52
N GLU A 105 -10.09 10.20 -3.23
CA GLU A 105 -11.29 10.16 -4.08
C GLU A 105 -11.12 10.95 -5.37
N LYS A 106 -10.14 11.87 -5.43
CA LYS A 106 -9.83 12.67 -6.61
C LYS A 106 -8.70 12.06 -7.44
N LEU A 107 -8.18 10.90 -7.07
CA LEU A 107 -7.12 10.22 -7.81
C LEU A 107 -7.62 9.79 -9.19
N LYS A 108 -6.99 10.32 -10.24
CA LYS A 108 -7.30 9.98 -11.64
C LYS A 108 -6.27 9.01 -12.19
N PHE A 109 -6.70 8.18 -13.14
CA PHE A 109 -5.80 7.29 -13.88
C PHE A 109 -4.63 8.02 -14.53
N SER A 110 -4.84 9.22 -15.11
CA SER A 110 -3.76 9.99 -15.73
C SER A 110 -2.61 10.26 -14.77
N VAL A 111 -2.91 10.56 -13.51
CA VAL A 111 -1.92 10.78 -12.45
C VAL A 111 -1.19 9.48 -12.12
N VAL A 112 -1.94 8.39 -11.95
CA VAL A 112 -1.35 7.06 -11.68
C VAL A 112 -0.42 6.64 -12.81
N SER A 113 -0.88 6.76 -14.06
CA SER A 113 -0.12 6.41 -15.27
C SER A 113 1.17 7.23 -15.38
N GLU A 114 1.09 8.55 -15.20
CA GLU A 114 2.26 9.44 -15.22
C GLU A 114 3.28 9.07 -14.13
N ARG A 115 2.80 8.81 -12.91
CA ARG A 115 3.64 8.38 -11.78
C ARG A 115 4.30 7.04 -12.05
N MET A 116 3.59 6.10 -12.66
CA MET A 116 4.14 4.81 -13.07
C MET A 116 5.19 4.96 -14.18
N THR A 117 4.97 5.84 -15.16
CA THR A 117 6.00 6.16 -16.17
C THR A 117 7.26 6.70 -15.51
N PHE A 118 7.13 7.58 -14.50
CA PHE A 118 8.28 8.04 -13.73
C PHE A 118 8.96 6.90 -12.94
N LEU A 119 8.19 5.97 -12.37
CA LEU A 119 8.76 4.78 -11.74
C LEU A 119 9.55 3.93 -12.74
N PHE A 120 9.04 3.72 -13.96
CA PHE A 120 9.74 2.95 -15.01
C PHE A 120 11.12 3.51 -15.31
N THR A 121 11.27 4.84 -15.38
CA THR A 121 12.58 5.48 -15.59
C THR A 121 13.59 5.26 -14.46
N ARG A 122 13.15 4.78 -13.29
CA ARG A 122 14.02 4.46 -12.15
C ARG A 122 14.41 2.99 -12.10
N ILE A 123 13.55 2.10 -12.60
CA ILE A 123 13.72 0.64 -12.49
C ILE A 123 14.19 0.01 -13.81
N SER A 124 14.17 0.76 -14.90
CA SER A 124 14.60 0.31 -16.24
C SER A 124 15.19 1.47 -17.04
N GLU A 125 16.20 1.17 -17.83
CA GLU A 125 16.84 2.09 -18.78
C GLU A 125 16.07 2.16 -20.10
N SER A 126 15.32 1.10 -20.45
CA SER A 126 14.52 1.04 -21.67
C SER A 126 13.21 0.27 -21.48
N PRO A 127 12.19 0.52 -22.32
CA PRO A 127 10.95 -0.25 -22.31
C PRO A 127 11.16 -1.75 -22.54
N GLU A 128 12.16 -2.13 -23.33
CA GLU A 128 12.50 -3.53 -23.60
C GLU A 128 13.00 -4.25 -22.34
N GLN A 129 13.79 -3.56 -21.52
CA GLN A 129 14.33 -4.12 -20.27
C GLN A 129 13.23 -4.48 -19.27
N LEU A 130 12.07 -3.81 -19.30
CA LEU A 130 10.93 -4.20 -18.47
C LEU A 130 10.42 -5.61 -18.80
N TRP A 131 10.53 -6.04 -20.06
CA TRP A 131 10.05 -7.33 -20.53
C TRP A 131 11.13 -8.41 -20.53
N LYS A 132 12.36 -8.03 -20.88
CA LYS A 132 13.48 -8.98 -21.05
C LYS A 132 14.45 -9.04 -19.89
N GLY A 133 14.54 -7.96 -19.10
CA GLY A 133 15.39 -7.93 -17.92
C GLY A 133 14.69 -8.47 -16.69
N ASP A 134 15.46 -8.71 -15.64
CA ASP A 134 15.02 -9.32 -14.39
C ASP A 134 14.24 -8.34 -13.48
N VAL A 135 13.68 -7.26 -14.03
CA VAL A 135 13.10 -6.14 -13.26
C VAL A 135 12.03 -6.64 -12.29
N LEU A 136 11.07 -7.44 -12.77
CA LEU A 136 10.01 -8.01 -11.94
C LEU A 136 10.47 -9.19 -11.08
N LEU A 137 11.67 -9.74 -11.27
CA LEU A 137 12.19 -10.80 -10.39
C LEU A 137 12.69 -10.25 -9.05
N HIS A 138 12.94 -8.94 -8.97
CA HIS A 138 13.31 -8.25 -7.74
C HIS A 138 12.14 -8.17 -6.74
N GLY A 139 12.51 -8.00 -5.47
CA GLY A 139 11.62 -8.01 -4.32
C GLY A 139 11.34 -6.62 -3.75
N ASN A 140 11.49 -6.48 -2.43
CA ASN A 140 11.10 -5.26 -1.71
C ASN A 140 12.07 -4.10 -1.97
N GLU A 141 13.32 -4.39 -2.33
CA GLU A 141 14.36 -3.39 -2.60
C GLU A 141 14.01 -2.49 -3.80
N VAL A 142 13.33 -3.04 -4.82
CA VAL A 142 12.87 -2.28 -5.99
C VAL A 142 11.41 -1.83 -5.83
N PHE A 143 10.55 -2.69 -5.30
CA PHE A 143 9.10 -2.48 -5.32
C PHE A 143 8.49 -2.06 -3.98
N GLY A 144 9.32 -1.59 -3.05
CA GLY A 144 8.88 -1.09 -1.75
C GLY A 144 8.37 -2.20 -0.82
N TYR A 145 7.81 -1.80 0.31
CA TYR A 145 7.32 -2.74 1.32
C TYR A 145 6.27 -3.70 0.73
N GLN A 146 6.45 -5.01 0.96
CA GLN A 146 5.61 -6.08 0.40
C GLN A 146 5.52 -6.07 -1.13
N SER A 147 6.53 -5.52 -1.81
CA SER A 147 6.58 -5.36 -3.26
C SER A 147 5.32 -4.70 -3.83
N VAL A 148 4.74 -3.73 -3.09
CA VAL A 148 3.44 -3.12 -3.42
C VAL A 148 3.38 -2.49 -4.82
N TYR A 149 4.52 -2.03 -5.37
CA TYR A 149 4.60 -1.48 -6.72
C TYR A 149 4.57 -2.56 -7.82
N LYS A 150 4.94 -3.81 -7.52
CA LYS A 150 5.15 -4.87 -8.52
C LYS A 150 3.88 -5.17 -9.34
N PRO A 151 2.68 -5.29 -8.74
CA PRO A 151 1.45 -5.47 -9.54
C PRO A 151 1.11 -4.24 -10.39
N LEU A 152 1.40 -3.03 -9.91
CA LEU A 152 1.19 -1.80 -10.69
C LEU A 152 2.10 -1.74 -11.91
N VAL A 153 3.35 -2.21 -11.79
CA VAL A 153 4.27 -2.35 -12.92
C VAL A 153 3.71 -3.33 -13.94
N ALA A 154 3.26 -4.51 -13.50
CA ALA A 154 2.65 -5.50 -14.38
C ALA A 154 1.40 -4.96 -15.12
N TYR A 155 0.48 -4.30 -14.42
CA TYR A 155 -0.67 -3.65 -15.07
C TYR A 155 -0.25 -2.59 -16.08
N LYS A 156 0.72 -1.74 -15.73
CA LYS A 156 1.18 -0.66 -16.61
C LYS A 156 1.89 -1.20 -17.84
N MET A 157 2.70 -2.25 -17.72
CA MET A 157 3.32 -2.93 -18.86
C MET A 157 2.25 -3.45 -19.84
N LEU A 158 1.23 -4.15 -19.35
CA LEU A 158 0.14 -4.66 -20.19
C LEU A 158 -0.71 -3.53 -20.79
N TYR A 159 -0.97 -2.47 -20.02
CA TYR A 159 -1.69 -1.30 -20.50
C TYR A 159 -0.92 -0.59 -21.62
N ASP A 160 0.36 -0.33 -21.41
CA ASP A 160 1.23 0.34 -22.39
C ASP A 160 1.37 -0.45 -23.67
N LEU A 161 1.45 -1.79 -23.55
CA LEU A 161 1.47 -2.68 -24.70
C LEU A 161 0.13 -2.66 -25.45
N GLY A 162 -1.00 -2.71 -24.73
CA GLY A 162 -2.33 -2.67 -25.33
C GLY A 162 -2.65 -1.34 -26.03
N GLU A 163 -2.10 -0.22 -25.55
CA GLU A 163 -2.21 1.10 -26.20
C GLU A 163 -1.43 1.19 -27.51
N GLN A 164 -0.48 0.28 -27.75
CA GLN A 164 0.29 0.28 -29.00
C GLN A 164 -0.57 -0.07 -30.21
N GLY A 165 -0.20 0.51 -31.36
CA GLY A 165 -0.74 0.09 -32.65
C GLY A 165 -0.47 -1.40 -32.93
N PRO A 166 -1.32 -2.07 -33.73
CA PRO A 166 -1.17 -3.51 -34.03
C PRO A 166 0.16 -3.86 -34.71
N ASP A 167 0.75 -2.90 -35.42
CA ASP A 167 2.02 -3.04 -36.15
C ASP A 167 3.23 -2.47 -35.39
N SER A 168 3.04 -2.08 -34.12
CA SER A 168 4.13 -1.52 -33.30
C SER A 168 5.18 -2.58 -32.99
N GLY A 169 6.47 -2.21 -33.09
CA GLY A 169 7.59 -3.06 -32.69
C GLY A 169 7.57 -3.45 -31.21
N TYR A 170 6.78 -2.78 -30.38
CA TYR A 170 6.61 -3.08 -28.95
C TYR A 170 6.02 -4.48 -28.70
N TRP A 171 5.23 -5.02 -29.64
CA TRP A 171 4.72 -6.38 -29.55
C TRP A 171 5.84 -7.43 -29.57
N ASN A 172 6.99 -7.09 -30.14
CA ASN A 172 8.15 -7.97 -30.13
C ASN A 172 8.70 -8.16 -28.71
N TYR A 173 8.53 -7.19 -27.81
CA TYR A 173 8.98 -7.31 -26.41
C TYR A 173 8.25 -8.44 -25.70
N LEU A 174 6.93 -8.55 -25.88
CA LEU A 174 6.16 -9.67 -25.35
C LEU A 174 6.56 -10.98 -26.02
N LYS A 175 6.68 -10.99 -27.35
CA LYS A 175 7.03 -12.20 -28.13
C LYS A 175 8.37 -12.81 -27.73
N THR A 176 9.33 -11.97 -27.36
CA THR A 176 10.70 -12.38 -27.02
C THR A 176 11.00 -12.28 -25.53
N ALA A 177 9.97 -12.10 -24.69
CA ALA A 177 10.13 -12.10 -23.24
C ALA A 177 10.48 -13.51 -22.73
N PRO A 178 11.47 -13.65 -21.84
CA PRO A 178 11.74 -14.90 -21.15
C PRO A 178 10.51 -15.40 -20.37
N GLN A 179 10.31 -16.73 -20.34
CA GLN A 179 9.18 -17.34 -19.64
C GLN A 179 9.16 -16.98 -18.14
N GLU A 180 10.33 -16.84 -17.52
CA GLU A 180 10.44 -16.43 -16.11
C GLU A 180 9.86 -15.02 -15.88
N ASN A 181 10.11 -14.09 -16.81
CA ASN A 181 9.56 -12.73 -16.72
C ASN A 181 8.05 -12.72 -16.94
N LEU A 182 7.54 -13.55 -17.86
CA LEU A 182 6.10 -13.74 -18.05
C LEU A 182 5.46 -14.30 -16.77
N ASN A 183 6.09 -15.30 -16.15
CA ASN A 183 5.63 -15.86 -14.87
C ASN A 183 5.63 -14.81 -13.76
N ALA A 184 6.63 -13.92 -13.71
CA ALA A 184 6.69 -12.84 -12.73
C ALA A 184 5.56 -11.80 -12.92
N ILE A 185 5.16 -11.51 -14.16
CA ILE A 185 3.97 -10.70 -14.46
C ILE A 185 2.72 -11.40 -13.93
N TYR A 186 2.57 -12.69 -14.21
CA TYR A 186 1.41 -13.47 -13.76
C TYR A 186 1.31 -13.51 -12.24
N GLU A 187 2.41 -13.81 -11.55
CA GLU A 187 2.47 -13.84 -10.10
C GLU A 187 2.12 -12.47 -9.49
N ALA A 188 2.66 -11.39 -10.06
CA ALA A 188 2.36 -10.03 -9.60
C ALA A 188 0.85 -9.71 -9.71
N LEU A 189 0.23 -10.10 -10.83
CA LEU A 189 -1.20 -9.89 -11.05
C LEU A 189 -2.05 -10.81 -10.15
N GLU A 190 -1.69 -12.08 -10.00
CA GLU A 190 -2.35 -13.02 -9.09
C GLU A 190 -2.32 -12.53 -7.63
N ASN A 191 -1.19 -11.98 -7.19
CA ASN A 191 -1.03 -11.34 -5.88
C ASN A 191 -1.93 -10.10 -5.70
N ALA A 192 -2.29 -9.42 -6.80
CA ALA A 192 -3.30 -8.37 -6.81
C ALA A 192 -4.74 -8.89 -6.92
N GLY A 193 -4.94 -10.21 -6.98
CA GLY A 193 -6.24 -10.88 -7.06
C GLY A 193 -6.75 -11.13 -8.48
N GLU A 194 -5.88 -11.11 -9.49
CA GLU A 194 -6.24 -11.21 -10.92
C GLU A 194 -6.24 -12.62 -11.52
N LYS A 195 -6.55 -13.65 -10.72
CA LYS A 195 -6.45 -15.05 -11.17
C LYS A 195 -7.12 -15.32 -12.52
N LYS A 196 -8.36 -14.84 -12.71
CA LYS A 196 -9.12 -15.03 -13.95
C LYS A 196 -8.51 -14.33 -15.16
N MET A 197 -8.01 -13.10 -14.98
CA MET A 197 -7.36 -12.35 -16.06
C MET A 197 -6.06 -13.04 -16.48
N VAL A 198 -5.28 -13.50 -15.50
CA VAL A 198 -4.02 -14.21 -15.73
C VAL A 198 -4.28 -15.54 -16.45
N GLU A 199 -5.25 -16.33 -15.99
CA GLU A 199 -5.65 -17.58 -16.67
C GLU A 199 -6.07 -17.31 -18.13
N ALA A 200 -6.92 -16.32 -18.36
CA ALA A 200 -7.34 -15.95 -19.71
C ALA A 200 -6.16 -15.51 -20.59
N PHE A 201 -5.27 -14.69 -20.05
CA PHE A 201 -4.12 -14.18 -20.79
C PHE A 201 -3.10 -15.29 -21.12
N ARG A 202 -2.82 -16.19 -20.17
CA ARG A 202 -1.99 -17.39 -20.40
C ARG A 202 -2.56 -18.27 -21.50
N LEU A 203 -3.86 -18.60 -21.40
CA LEU A 203 -4.54 -19.43 -22.40
C LEU A 203 -4.52 -18.81 -23.80
N ILE A 204 -4.65 -17.48 -23.90
CA ILE A 204 -4.58 -16.80 -25.19
C ILE A 204 -3.14 -16.86 -25.70
N LEU A 205 -2.14 -16.58 -24.88
CA LEU A 205 -0.72 -16.65 -25.28
C LEU A 205 -0.32 -18.05 -25.76
N GLU A 206 -0.71 -19.10 -25.05
CA GLU A 206 -0.40 -20.50 -25.41
C GLU A 206 -1.09 -20.96 -26.71
N ARG A 207 -2.24 -20.37 -27.05
CA ARG A 207 -3.07 -20.75 -28.21
C ARG A 207 -2.92 -19.80 -29.39
N THR A 208 -2.01 -18.84 -29.32
CA THR A 208 -1.82 -17.85 -30.38
C THR A 208 -0.63 -18.22 -31.24
N ASP A 209 -0.83 -18.16 -32.55
CA ASP A 209 0.22 -18.30 -33.55
C ASP A 209 1.15 -17.07 -33.57
N ASP A 210 2.17 -17.09 -34.40
CA ASP A 210 3.30 -16.13 -34.41
C ASP A 210 2.95 -14.62 -34.47
N ASP A 211 1.73 -14.24 -34.88
CA ASP A 211 1.29 -12.84 -35.06
C ASP A 211 0.59 -12.21 -33.83
N TYR A 212 0.34 -12.98 -32.76
CA TYR A 212 -0.20 -12.41 -31.51
C TYR A 212 -1.57 -11.69 -31.67
N ALA A 213 -2.28 -11.83 -32.80
CA ALA A 213 -3.47 -11.04 -33.12
C ALA A 213 -4.56 -11.13 -32.04
N ARG A 214 -4.79 -12.33 -31.50
CA ARG A 214 -5.75 -12.55 -30.39
C ARG A 214 -5.31 -11.89 -29.09
N VAL A 215 -4.01 -11.90 -28.80
CA VAL A 215 -3.43 -11.22 -27.63
C VAL A 215 -3.59 -9.70 -27.78
N LYS A 216 -3.30 -9.17 -28.97
CA LYS A 216 -3.48 -7.75 -29.30
C LYS A 216 -4.92 -7.31 -29.08
N GLU A 217 -5.87 -8.06 -29.63
CA GLU A 217 -7.30 -7.80 -29.48
C GLU A 217 -7.75 -7.89 -28.01
N PHE A 218 -7.32 -8.92 -27.29
CA PHE A 218 -7.64 -9.11 -25.89
C PHE A 218 -7.18 -7.94 -25.02
N LEU A 219 -5.92 -7.52 -25.14
CA LEU A 219 -5.41 -6.41 -24.35
C LEU A 219 -6.11 -5.09 -24.68
N ARG A 220 -6.32 -4.79 -25.96
CA ARG A 220 -7.03 -3.58 -26.42
C ARG A 220 -8.45 -3.50 -25.87
N LYS A 221 -9.21 -4.60 -25.95
CA LYS A 221 -10.58 -4.67 -25.40
C LYS A 221 -10.61 -4.48 -23.88
N ASN A 222 -9.55 -4.87 -23.18
CA ASN A 222 -9.46 -4.80 -21.72
C ASN A 222 -8.71 -3.55 -21.20
N LEU A 223 -8.34 -2.59 -22.03
CA LEU A 223 -7.70 -1.34 -21.58
C LEU A 223 -8.54 -0.57 -20.53
N PRO A 224 -9.88 -0.41 -20.67
CA PRO A 224 -10.68 0.25 -19.63
C PRO A 224 -10.67 -0.50 -18.30
N TYR A 225 -10.58 -1.83 -18.36
CA TYR A 225 -10.47 -2.68 -17.18
C TYR A 225 -9.13 -2.46 -16.48
N LEU A 226 -8.01 -2.57 -17.21
CA LEU A 226 -6.65 -2.31 -16.71
C LEU A 226 -6.54 -0.93 -16.06
N ARG A 227 -7.09 0.09 -16.74
CA ARG A 227 -7.16 1.47 -16.26
C ARG A 227 -7.82 1.57 -14.89
N SER A 228 -8.98 0.93 -14.74
CA SER A 228 -9.75 0.91 -13.49
C SER A 228 -9.02 0.15 -12.39
N ARG A 229 -8.43 -1.01 -12.71
CA ARG A 229 -7.71 -1.85 -11.75
C ARG A 229 -6.47 -1.17 -11.19
N MET A 230 -5.71 -0.44 -12.00
CA MET A 230 -4.57 0.36 -11.52
C MET A 230 -5.00 1.39 -10.47
N VAL A 231 -6.05 2.17 -10.75
CA VAL A 231 -6.54 3.19 -9.80
C VAL A 231 -7.05 2.52 -8.52
N ASN A 232 -7.90 1.51 -8.65
CA ASN A 232 -8.47 0.81 -7.51
C ASN A 232 -7.40 0.14 -6.64
N TYR A 233 -6.36 -0.43 -7.25
CA TYR A 233 -5.24 -1.01 -6.52
C TYR A 233 -4.49 0.05 -5.72
N VAL A 234 -4.21 1.22 -6.31
CA VAL A 234 -3.57 2.35 -5.60
C VAL A 234 -4.43 2.82 -4.43
N VAL A 235 -5.73 3.02 -4.66
CA VAL A 235 -6.68 3.46 -3.61
C VAL A 235 -6.73 2.46 -2.45
N LYS A 236 -6.81 1.16 -2.75
CA LYS A 236 -6.88 0.09 -1.75
C LYS A 236 -5.61 0.00 -0.89
N HIS A 237 -4.45 0.29 -1.49
CA HIS A 237 -3.13 0.13 -0.84
C HIS A 237 -2.47 1.48 -0.55
N ILE A 238 -3.26 2.56 -0.44
CA ILE A 238 -2.74 3.93 -0.45
C ILE A 238 -1.72 4.21 0.66
N GLU A 239 -1.89 3.53 1.80
CA GLU A 239 -1.04 3.58 2.99
C GLU A 239 0.38 3.04 2.79
N TYR A 240 0.62 2.27 1.72
CA TYR A 240 1.92 1.66 1.43
C TYR A 240 2.79 2.48 0.46
N PHE A 241 2.27 3.61 -0.06
CA PHE A 241 2.96 4.47 -1.03
C PHE A 241 3.52 5.77 -0.43
N TYR A 242 3.77 5.78 0.89
CA TYR A 242 4.41 6.87 1.63
C TYR A 242 5.92 6.64 1.81
#